data_AF-A0A9Q8T2I2-F1
#
_entry.id   AF-A0A9Q8T2I2-F1
#
_cell.length_a   1.000
_cell.length_b   1.000
_cell.length_c   1.000
_cell.angle_alpha   90.00
_cell.angle_beta   90.00
_cell.angle_gamma   90.00
#
_symmetry.space_group_name_H-M   'P 1'
#
loop_
_entity.id
_entity.type
_entity.pdbx_description
1 polymer ?
#
loop_
_entity_poly.entity_id
_entity_poly.type
_entity_poly.pdbx_seq_one_letter_code
_entity_poly.pdbx_strand_id
1 'polypeptide(L)'
;MDDTNIRSWASRLKSYIPTFGKRDKMANTEEFIATDTIIDRYADVKVLQKTLLRFKFPKETIKVKATKADCLKVQLPRKLTPEEIENVHAALKKAKEVDSEEE
;
A
#
# COMPACT_ATOMS: atom_id res chain seq x y z
N MET A 1 -2.26 -38.28 27.10
CA MET A 1 -2.73 -38.09 25.71
C MET A 1 -4.23 -37.95 25.83
N ASP A 2 -4.76 -36.73 25.87
CA ASP A 2 -6.18 -36.45 26.09
C ASP A 2 -6.67 -35.35 25.14
N ASP A 3 -6.40 -35.54 23.84
CA ASP A 3 -6.86 -34.65 22.76
C ASP A 3 -8.39 -34.66 22.57
N THR A 4 -9.10 -35.55 23.25
CA THR A 4 -10.56 -35.71 23.21
C THR A 4 -11.32 -34.65 24.02
N ASN A 5 -10.70 -34.02 25.02
CA ASN A 5 -11.42 -33.13 25.94
C ASN A 5 -11.65 -31.72 25.36
N ILE A 6 -10.66 -31.21 24.62
CA ILE A 6 -10.67 -29.85 24.05
C ILE A 6 -11.78 -29.69 22.98
N ARG A 7 -12.02 -30.74 22.17
CA ARG A 7 -13.07 -30.74 21.13
C ARG A 7 -14.49 -30.65 21.70
N SER A 8 -14.74 -31.23 22.89
CA SER A 8 -16.07 -31.21 23.52
C SER A 8 -16.42 -29.82 24.05
N TRP A 9 -15.43 -29.12 24.61
CA TRP A 9 -15.59 -27.77 25.15
C TRP A 9 -15.83 -26.73 24.05
N ALA A 10 -15.07 -26.80 22.95
CA ALA A 10 -15.25 -25.91 21.81
C ALA A 10 -16.64 -26.05 21.17
N SER A 11 -17.20 -27.26 21.14
CA SER A 11 -18.56 -27.50 20.61
C SER A 11 -19.65 -26.93 21.52
N ARG A 12 -19.50 -27.01 22.84
CA ARG A 12 -20.42 -26.39 23.81
C ARG A 12 -20.38 -24.87 23.76
N LEU A 13 -19.20 -24.28 23.56
CA LEU A 13 -19.05 -22.83 23.42
C LEU A 13 -19.71 -22.31 22.13
N LYS A 14 -19.63 -23.06 21.02
CA LYS A 14 -20.35 -22.75 19.76
C LYS A 14 -21.87 -22.72 19.92
N SER A 15 -22.45 -23.59 20.74
CA SER A 15 -23.91 -23.63 20.94
C SER A 15 -24.40 -22.55 21.92
N TYR A 16 -23.56 -22.13 22.87
CA TYR A 16 -23.94 -21.16 23.89
C TYR A 16 -23.74 -19.70 23.44
N ILE A 17 -22.79 -19.45 22.54
CA ILE A 17 -22.47 -18.11 22.06
C ILE A 17 -22.62 -18.12 20.53
N PRO A 18 -23.71 -17.54 19.97
CA PRO A 18 -24.02 -17.61 18.52
C PRO A 18 -22.99 -16.92 17.61
N THR A 19 -22.05 -16.16 18.19
CA THR A 19 -20.91 -15.52 17.52
C THR A 19 -19.59 -16.27 17.68
N PHE A 20 -19.54 -17.36 18.47
CA PHE A 20 -18.31 -18.11 18.79
C PHE A 20 -17.89 -18.99 17.63
N GLY A 21 -17.19 -18.39 16.67
CA GLY A 21 -16.80 -19.02 15.41
C GLY A 21 -17.19 -18.20 14.19
N LYS A 22 -18.02 -17.16 14.36
CA LYS A 22 -18.13 -16.09 13.38
C LYS A 22 -16.91 -15.20 13.58
N ARG A 23 -15.85 -15.46 12.82
CA ARG A 23 -14.92 -14.39 12.46
C ARG A 23 -15.75 -13.41 11.65
N ASP A 24 -16.08 -12.26 12.22
CA ASP A 24 -16.48 -11.12 11.41
C ASP A 24 -15.39 -10.96 10.36
N LYS A 25 -15.77 -11.10 9.09
CA LYS A 25 -14.87 -10.78 7.99
C LYS A 25 -14.53 -9.32 8.21
N MET A 26 -13.27 -9.07 8.59
CA MET A 26 -12.70 -7.74 8.74
C MET A 26 -13.20 -6.91 7.57
N ALA A 27 -13.92 -5.82 7.84
CA ALA A 27 -14.50 -4.96 6.81
C ALA A 27 -13.40 -4.70 5.77
N ASN A 28 -13.68 -5.05 4.51
CA ASN A 28 -12.67 -5.08 3.46
C ASN A 28 -11.88 -3.77 3.49
N THR A 29 -10.60 -3.92 3.79
CA THR A 29 -9.52 -2.93 3.71
C THR A 29 -9.83 -1.90 2.65
N GLU A 30 -9.94 -0.64 3.08
CA GLU A 30 -10.14 0.56 2.25
C GLU A 30 -9.77 0.35 0.78
N GLU A 31 -10.75 0.48 -0.11
CA GLU A 31 -10.57 0.35 -1.55
C GLU A 31 -9.50 1.34 -2.02
N PHE A 32 -8.30 0.82 -2.28
CA PHE A 32 -7.23 1.59 -2.88
C PHE A 32 -7.58 1.83 -4.34
N ILE A 33 -8.09 3.03 -4.64
CA ILE A 33 -8.40 3.47 -6.00
C ILE A 33 -7.13 4.16 -6.52
N ALA A 34 -6.39 3.45 -7.38
CA ALA A 34 -5.21 4.03 -8.02
C ALA A 34 -5.64 5.17 -8.95
N THR A 35 -5.23 6.39 -8.63
CA THR A 35 -5.49 7.58 -9.47
C THR A 35 -4.53 7.61 -10.65
N ASP A 36 -3.26 7.30 -10.39
CA ASP A 36 -2.18 7.26 -11.37
C ASP A 36 -1.29 6.02 -11.13
N THR A 37 -0.68 5.53 -12.21
CA THR A 37 0.28 4.42 -12.16
C THR A 37 1.59 4.89 -12.76
N ILE A 38 2.65 4.89 -11.95
CA ILE A 38 3.99 5.23 -12.38
C ILE A 38 4.74 3.91 -12.56
N ILE A 39 5.12 3.62 -13.79
CA ILE A 39 5.90 2.42 -14.15
C ILE A 39 7.35 2.87 -14.20
N ASP A 40 8.11 2.54 -13.16
CA ASP A 40 9.55 2.81 -13.14
C ASP A 40 10.25 1.76 -12.27
N ARG A 41 11.17 1.04 -12.92
CA ARG A 41 11.87 -0.13 -12.41
C ARG A 41 12.70 0.14 -11.16
N TYR A 42 13.12 1.39 -10.98
CA TYR A 42 13.99 1.81 -9.88
C TYR A 42 13.33 2.86 -9.01
N ALA A 43 11.99 2.96 -9.04
CA ALA A 43 11.32 4.02 -8.33
C ALA A 43 11.33 3.80 -6.81
N ASP A 44 12.08 4.64 -6.11
CA ASP A 44 12.03 4.70 -4.65
C ASP A 44 10.74 5.43 -4.21
N VAL A 45 9.96 4.73 -3.38
CA VAL A 45 8.75 5.25 -2.74
C VAL A 45 9.03 6.54 -1.96
N LYS A 46 10.21 6.67 -1.33
CA LYS A 46 10.58 7.88 -0.56
C LYS A 46 10.77 9.08 -1.47
N VAL A 47 11.44 8.89 -2.62
CA VAL A 47 11.66 9.96 -3.61
C VAL A 47 10.32 10.40 -4.17
N LEU A 48 9.45 9.45 -4.52
CA LEU A 48 8.11 9.72 -5.01
C LEU A 48 7.23 10.45 -3.98
N GLN A 49 7.26 10.06 -2.70
CA GLN A 49 6.54 10.80 -1.66
C GLN A 49 7.09 12.22 -1.50
N LYS A 50 8.42 12.41 -1.52
CA LYS A 50 9.03 13.74 -1.43
C LYS A 50 8.65 14.64 -2.61
N THR A 51 8.63 14.11 -3.84
CA THR A 51 8.25 14.88 -5.03
C THR A 51 6.77 15.26 -4.99
N LEU A 52 5.90 14.32 -4.60
CA LEU A 52 4.47 14.60 -4.43
C LEU A 52 4.19 15.65 -3.34
N LEU A 53 4.92 15.61 -2.22
CA LEU A 53 4.84 16.66 -1.20
C LEU A 53 5.26 18.04 -1.74
N ARG A 54 6.24 18.11 -2.65
CA ARG A 54 6.64 19.37 -3.31
C ARG A 54 5.55 19.96 -4.19
N PHE A 55 4.70 19.13 -4.81
CA PHE A 55 3.54 19.57 -5.57
C PHE A 55 2.35 20.00 -4.68
N LYS A 56 2.58 20.22 -3.39
CA LYS A 56 1.58 20.65 -2.40
C LYS A 56 0.46 19.63 -2.17
N PHE A 57 0.70 18.35 -2.45
CA PHE A 57 -0.23 17.30 -2.05
C PHE A 57 -0.17 17.06 -0.53
N PRO A 58 -1.32 17.01 0.16
CA PRO A 58 -1.34 16.70 1.59
C PRO A 58 -0.82 15.28 1.83
N LYS A 59 0.14 15.12 2.76
CA LYS A 59 0.75 13.82 3.09
C LYS A 59 -0.26 12.72 3.37
N GLU A 60 -1.34 13.05 4.07
CA GLU A 60 -2.41 12.14 4.46
C GLU A 60 -3.20 11.59 3.27
N THR A 61 -3.22 12.32 2.17
CA THR A 61 -3.95 11.94 0.95
C THR A 61 -3.10 11.14 -0.04
N ILE A 62 -1.79 11.05 0.18
CA ILE A 62 -0.86 10.33 -0.70
C ILE A 62 -0.80 8.88 -0.22
N LYS A 63 -1.45 7.96 -0.94
CA LYS A 63 -1.24 6.52 -0.73
C LYS A 63 -0.40 5.96 -1.87
N VAL A 64 0.74 5.36 -1.54
CA VAL A 64 1.63 4.72 -2.51
C VAL A 64 1.60 3.22 -2.27
N LYS A 65 1.42 2.44 -3.35
CA LYS A 65 1.45 0.99 -3.32
C LYS A 65 2.40 0.45 -4.39
N ALA A 66 3.51 -0.13 -3.95
CA ALA A 66 4.39 -0.89 -4.83
C ALA A 66 3.69 -2.20 -5.24
N THR A 67 3.81 -2.55 -6.52
CA THR A 67 3.31 -3.82 -7.06
C THR A 67 4.46 -4.67 -7.55
N LYS A 68 4.23 -5.99 -7.69
CA LYS A 68 5.26 -7.00 -8.01
C LYS A 68 5.93 -6.84 -9.38
N ALA A 69 5.44 -5.94 -10.23
CA ALA A 69 5.94 -5.71 -11.59
C ALA A 69 6.74 -4.40 -11.70
N ASP A 70 7.35 -3.95 -10.60
CA ASP A 70 8.06 -2.68 -10.50
C ASP A 70 7.19 -1.46 -10.87
N CYS A 71 5.87 -1.56 -10.67
CA CYS A 71 4.96 -0.43 -10.84
C CYS A 71 4.59 0.16 -9.47
N LEU A 72 4.72 1.47 -9.33
CA LEU A 72 4.20 2.24 -8.21
C LEU A 72 2.80 2.76 -8.57
N LYS A 73 1.79 2.25 -7.87
CA LYS A 73 0.45 2.83 -7.93
C LYS A 73 0.34 3.94 -6.90
N VAL A 74 -0.16 5.10 -7.32
CA VAL A 74 -0.36 6.25 -6.44
C VAL A 74 -1.84 6.62 -6.44
N GLN A 75 -2.38 6.80 -5.26
CA GLN A 75 -3.68 7.42 -5.06
C GLN A 75 -3.44 8.86 -4.58
N LEU A 76 -3.95 9.80 -5.36
CA LEU A 76 -3.83 11.24 -5.14
C LEU A 76 -5.23 11.89 -5.18
N PRO A 77 -5.43 13.02 -4.50
CA PRO A 77 -6.70 13.74 -4.51
C PRO A 77 -7.03 14.36 -5.89
N ARG A 78 -6.01 14.59 -6.73
CA ARG A 78 -6.16 14.99 -8.14
C ARG A 78 -5.16 14.21 -9.00
N LYS A 79 -5.45 14.05 -10.28
CA LYS A 79 -4.51 13.47 -11.25
C LYS A 79 -3.30 14.38 -11.43
N LEU A 80 -2.13 13.79 -11.65
CA LEU A 80 -0.93 14.57 -11.99
C LEU A 80 -1.07 15.21 -13.37
N THR A 81 -0.57 16.42 -13.52
CA THR A 81 -0.42 17.03 -14.86
C THR A 81 0.74 16.38 -15.61
N PRO A 82 0.77 16.43 -16.95
CA PRO A 82 1.89 15.88 -17.72
C PRO A 82 3.25 16.47 -17.30
N GLU A 83 3.30 17.77 -16.99
CA GLU A 83 4.51 18.44 -16.48
C GLU A 83 4.93 17.91 -15.10
N GLU A 84 3.99 17.61 -14.21
CA GLU A 84 4.27 17.02 -12.90
C GLU A 84 4.80 15.59 -13.05
N ILE A 85 4.24 14.82 -13.99
CA ILE A 85 4.68 13.45 -14.30
C ILE A 85 6.15 13.47 -14.78
N GLU A 86 6.49 14.36 -15.71
CA GLU A 86 7.87 14.53 -16.18
C GLU A 86 8.82 14.88 -15.04
N ASN A 87 8.41 15.78 -14.14
CA ASN A 87 9.20 16.13 -12.96
C ASN A 87 9.38 14.96 -11.99
N VAL A 88 8.37 14.09 -11.82
CA VAL A 88 8.50 12.87 -11.02
C VAL A 88 9.51 11.92 -11.67
N HIS A 89 9.41 11.67 -12.97
CA HIS A 89 10.37 10.83 -13.68
C HIS A 89 11.80 11.40 -13.63
N ALA A 90 11.97 12.71 -13.79
CA ALA A 90 13.27 13.37 -13.67
C ALA A 90 13.85 13.24 -12.25
N ALA A 91 13.04 13.35 -11.22
CA ALA A 91 13.48 13.21 -9.83
C ALA A 91 13.86 11.76 -9.50
N LEU A 92 13.12 10.77 -10.01
CA LEU A 92 13.45 9.35 -9.86
C LEU A 92 14.75 9.00 -10.59
N LYS A 93 14.95 9.52 -11.80
CA LYS A 93 16.20 9.34 -12.55
C LYS A 93 17.40 9.93 -11.81
N LYS A 94 17.29 11.15 -11.28
CA LYS A 94 18.35 11.80 -10.49
C LYS A 94 18.69 11.02 -9.22
N ALA A 95 17.68 10.49 -8.52
CA ALA A 95 17.92 9.69 -7.33
C ALA A 95 18.75 8.43 -7.64
N LYS A 96 18.48 7.77 -8.77
CA LYS A 96 19.27 6.63 -9.24
C LYS A 96 20.73 6.98 -9.54
N GLU A 97 20.97 8.12 -10.18
CA GLU A 97 22.34 8.58 -10.50
C GLU A 97 23.15 8.81 -9.23
N VAL A 98 22.56 9.43 -8.21
CA VAL A 98 23.22 9.66 -6.91
C VAL A 98 23.52 8.35 -6.18
N ASP A 99 22.57 7.40 -6.15
CA ASP A 99 22.80 6.09 -5.54
C ASP A 99 23.87 5.25 -6.27
N SER A 100 24.21 5.60 -7.53
CA SER A 100 25.24 4.91 -8.33
C SER A 100 26.63 5.53 -8.19
N GLU A 101 26.77 6.73 -7.63
CA GLU A 101 28.05 7.44 -7.47
C GLU A 101 28.68 7.24 -6.07
N GLU A 102 27.98 6.60 -5.13
CA GLU A 102 28.49 6.30 -3.78
C GLU A 102 29.10 4.89 -3.62
N GLU A 103 29.33 4.14 -4.72
CA GLU A 103 30.05 2.83 -4.70
C GLU A 103 31.53 2.93 -5.12
#